data_AF-A0A950S786-F1
#
_entry.id   AF-A0A950S786-F1
#
_cell.length_a   1.000
_cell.length_b   1.000
_cell.length_c   1.000
_cell.angle_alpha   90.00
_cell.angle_beta   90.00
_cell.angle_gamma   90.00
#
_symmetry.space_group_name_H-M   'P 1'
#
loop_
_entity.id
_entity.type
_entity.pdbx_description
1 polymer ?
#
loop_
_entity_poly.entity_id
_entity_poly.type
_entity_poly.pdbx_seq_one_letter_code
_entity_poly.pdbx_strand_id
1 'polypeptide(L)'
;MGIITPFFNAFLIVLQVIQWIVLVWVIISWLLFFASQTSFRWRYKQAYVILNQLNDIFTRMTSPFLRPFRRLVPPYKTGGIDWSPLLLLLAIYILRGVASYLYTALLGRG
;
A
#
# COMPACT_ATOMS: atom_id res chain seq x y z
N MET A 1 6.30 -24.93 -19.92
CA MET A 1 6.53 -23.92 -18.85
C MET A 1 7.78 -23.13 -19.21
N GLY A 2 7.61 -22.10 -20.05
CA GLY A 2 8.73 -21.44 -20.72
C GLY A 2 9.42 -20.35 -19.89
N ILE A 3 10.34 -19.64 -20.54
CA ILE A 3 11.13 -18.51 -20.00
C ILE A 3 10.26 -17.41 -19.35
N ILE A 4 8.95 -17.33 -19.67
CA ILE A 4 8.01 -16.30 -19.20
C ILE A 4 7.60 -16.48 -17.73
N THR A 5 7.56 -17.71 -17.21
CA THR A 5 7.14 -18.01 -15.83
C THR A 5 7.88 -17.21 -14.76
N PRO A 6 9.23 -17.16 -14.73
CA PRO A 6 9.96 -16.40 -13.71
C PRO A 6 9.66 -14.90 -13.76
N PHE A 7 9.49 -14.30 -14.96
CA PHE A 7 9.15 -12.89 -15.10
C PHE A 7 7.75 -12.59 -14.56
N PHE A 8 6.79 -13.46 -14.84
CA PHE A 8 5.44 -13.34 -14.30
C PHE A 8 5.43 -13.41 -12.77
N ASN A 9 6.16 -14.39 -12.19
CA ASN A 9 6.29 -14.51 -10.75
C ASN A 9 6.98 -13.29 -10.12
N ALA A 10 8.05 -12.78 -10.75
CA ALA A 10 8.72 -11.56 -10.29
C ALA A 10 7.78 -10.36 -10.27
N PHE A 11 6.95 -10.20 -11.31
CA PHE A 11 5.93 -9.15 -11.36
C PHE A 11 4.92 -9.27 -10.20
N LEU A 12 4.42 -10.48 -9.94
CA LEU A 12 3.50 -10.72 -8.82
C LEU A 12 4.14 -10.42 -7.46
N ILE A 13 5.42 -10.79 -7.28
CA ILE A 13 6.19 -10.50 -6.07
C ILE A 13 6.31 -8.98 -5.88
N VAL A 14 6.63 -8.21 -6.93
CA VAL A 14 6.71 -6.75 -6.84
C VAL A 14 5.38 -6.15 -6.39
N LEU A 15 4.26 -6.57 -6.98
CA LEU A 15 2.93 -6.12 -6.55
C LEU A 15 2.63 -6.49 -5.09
N GLN A 16 3.02 -7.69 -4.66
CA GLN A 16 2.86 -8.14 -3.28
C GLN A 16 3.70 -7.32 -2.30
N VAL A 17 4.94 -6.97 -2.66
CA VAL A 17 5.82 -6.12 -1.84
C VAL A 17 5.20 -4.73 -1.68
N ILE A 18 4.71 -4.13 -2.77
CA ILE A 18 4.02 -2.82 -2.70
C ILE A 18 2.78 -2.93 -1.80
N GLN A 19 2.00 -4.00 -1.93
CA GLN A 19 0.82 -4.25 -1.08
C GLN A 19 1.20 -4.26 0.40
N TRP A 20 2.25 -4.99 0.79
CA TRP A 20 2.70 -5.06 2.18
C TRP A 20 3.24 -3.74 2.69
N ILE A 21 4.01 -2.99 1.88
CA ILE A 21 4.51 -1.66 2.26
C ILE A 21 3.32 -0.73 2.57
N VAL A 22 2.28 -0.74 1.72
CA VAL A 22 1.07 0.07 1.93
C VAL A 22 0.33 -0.37 3.19
N LEU A 23 0.18 -1.68 3.43
CA LEU A 23 -0.49 -2.19 4.64
C LEU A 23 0.25 -1.79 5.92
N VAL A 24 1.57 -1.96 5.97
CA VAL A 24 2.39 -1.56 7.13
C VAL A 24 2.27 -0.06 7.36
N TRP A 25 2.32 0.75 6.31
CA TRP A 25 2.14 2.19 6.41
C TRP A 25 0.75 2.56 6.96
N VAL A 26 -0.32 1.94 6.48
CA VAL A 26 -1.68 2.18 6.99
C VAL A 26 -1.75 1.85 8.48
N ILE A 27 -1.21 0.71 8.90
CA ILE A 27 -1.16 0.31 10.32
C ILE A 27 -0.42 1.37 11.15
N ILE A 28 0.75 1.82 10.71
CA ILE A 28 1.53 2.87 11.40
C ILE A 28 0.73 4.18 11.46
N SER A 29 0.09 4.58 10.36
CA SER A 29 -0.69 5.82 10.28
C SER A 29 -1.86 5.82 11.27
N TRP A 30 -2.55 4.68 11.40
CA TRP A 30 -3.65 4.51 12.35
C TRP A 30 -3.13 4.45 13.78
N LEU A 31 -2.03 3.74 14.02
CA LEU A 31 -1.39 3.69 15.32
C LEU A 31 -1.01 5.10 15.80
N LEU A 32 -0.42 5.92 14.93
CA LEU A 32 -0.10 7.32 15.22
C LEU A 32 -1.35 8.17 15.47
N PHE A 33 -2.40 7.99 14.67
CA PHE A 33 -3.67 8.67 14.85
C PHE A 33 -4.29 8.36 16.23
N PHE A 34 -4.42 7.09 16.60
CA PHE A 34 -4.95 6.73 17.93
C PHE A 34 -4.01 7.14 19.07
N ALA A 35 -2.69 7.04 18.86
CA ALA A 35 -1.70 7.50 19.81
C ALA A 35 -1.76 9.02 20.05
N SER A 36 -2.13 9.82 19.06
CA SER A 36 -2.29 11.27 19.21
C SER A 36 -3.58 11.67 19.94
N GLN A 37 -4.62 10.82 19.89
CA GLN A 37 -5.89 11.06 20.60
C GLN A 37 -5.84 10.68 22.09
N THR A 38 -4.74 10.09 22.58
CA THR A 38 -4.59 9.61 23.96
C THR A 38 -3.33 10.19 24.62
N SER A 39 -3.11 9.88 25.91
CA SER A 39 -1.89 10.26 26.63
C SER A 39 -0.63 9.51 26.17
N PHE A 40 -0.73 8.60 25.19
CA PHE A 40 0.38 7.80 24.67
C PHE A 40 1.54 8.68 24.19
N ARG A 41 1.24 9.75 23.43
CA ARG A 41 2.26 10.68 22.90
C ARG A 41 3.21 11.22 23.97
N TRP A 42 2.68 11.59 25.13
CA TRP A 42 3.46 12.19 26.22
C TRP A 42 4.12 11.13 27.10
N ARG A 43 3.42 10.02 27.35
CA ARG A 43 3.90 8.92 28.20
C ARG A 43 5.00 8.09 27.53
N TYR A 44 4.93 7.89 26.22
CA TYR A 44 5.87 7.08 25.43
C TYR A 44 6.52 7.92 24.32
N LYS A 45 7.08 9.07 24.69
CA LYS A 45 7.65 10.05 23.76
C LYS A 45 8.65 9.42 22.75
N GLN A 46 9.53 8.54 23.22
CA GLN A 46 10.54 7.89 22.37
C GLN A 46 9.89 7.00 21.29
N ALA A 47 8.94 6.15 21.68
CA ALA A 47 8.20 5.30 20.76
C ALA A 47 7.40 6.12 19.75
N TYR A 48 6.74 7.20 20.20
CA TYR A 48 6.00 8.11 19.33
C TYR A 48 6.91 8.76 18.27
N VAL A 49 8.13 9.17 18.64
CA VAL A 49 9.12 9.71 17.67
C VAL A 49 9.52 8.67 16.64
N ILE A 50 9.81 7.43 17.06
CA ILE A 50 10.16 6.33 16.14
C ILE A 50 9.00 6.06 15.17
N LEU A 51 7.76 6.00 15.66
CA LEU A 51 6.59 5.79 14.82
C LEU A 51 6.41 6.90 13.78
N ASN A 52 6.67 8.16 14.13
CA ASN A 52 6.64 9.26 13.16
C ASN A 52 7.75 9.13 12.10
N GLN A 53 8.97 8.78 12.50
CA GLN A 53 10.07 8.55 11.55
C GLN A 53 9.74 7.42 10.57
N LEU A 54 9.22 6.30 11.07
CA LEU A 54 8.76 5.20 10.24
C LEU A 54 7.64 5.68 9.31
N ASN A 55 6.64 6.39 9.84
CA ASN A 55 5.56 6.94 9.02
C ASN A 55 6.08 7.83 7.88
N ASP A 56 7.08 8.67 8.12
CA ASP A 56 7.69 9.51 7.08
C ASP A 56 8.39 8.69 5.99
N ILE A 57 9.14 7.65 6.39
CA ILE A 57 9.81 6.73 5.47
C ILE A 57 8.77 6.04 4.58
N PHE A 58 7.75 5.43 5.21
CA PHE A 58 6.71 4.71 4.50
C PHE A 58 5.83 5.65 3.65
N THR A 59 5.58 6.89 4.10
CA THR A 59 4.87 7.90 3.30
C THR A 59 5.64 8.22 2.03
N ARG A 60 6.97 8.34 2.09
CA ARG A 60 7.82 8.58 0.91
C ARG A 60 7.80 7.39 -0.04
N MET A 61 7.86 6.16 0.48
CA MET A 61 7.80 4.92 -0.31
C MET A 61 6.44 4.76 -1.01
N THR A 62 5.34 5.08 -0.33
CA THR A 62 3.98 4.91 -0.86
C THR A 62 3.50 6.09 -1.71
N SER A 63 4.07 7.29 -1.53
CA SER A 63 3.70 8.52 -2.27
C SER A 63 3.58 8.33 -3.79
N PRO A 64 4.56 7.77 -4.52
CA PRO A 64 4.45 7.64 -5.98
C PRO A 64 3.24 6.80 -6.40
N PHE A 65 2.91 5.76 -5.63
CA PHE A 65 1.77 4.87 -5.90
C PHE A 65 0.43 5.48 -5.46
N LEU A 66 0.42 6.26 -4.37
CA LEU A 66 -0.80 6.89 -3.85
C LEU A 66 -1.17 8.19 -4.57
N ARG A 67 -0.22 8.91 -5.16
CA ARG A 67 -0.45 10.19 -5.85
C ARG A 67 -1.58 10.15 -6.90
N PRO A 68 -1.66 9.14 -7.79
CA PRO A 68 -2.76 9.04 -8.74
C PRO A 68 -4.12 8.93 -8.04
N PHE A 69 -4.21 8.10 -7.00
CA PHE A 69 -5.46 7.89 -6.26
C PHE A 69 -5.84 9.13 -5.43
N ARG A 70 -4.88 9.85 -4.85
CA ARG A 70 -5.11 11.14 -4.16
C ARG A 70 -5.64 12.23 -5.09
N ARG A 71 -5.38 12.14 -6.39
CA ARG A 71 -5.97 13.05 -7.39
C ARG A 71 -7.42 12.68 -7.70
N LEU A 72 -7.74 11.38 -7.71
CA LEU A 72 -9.09 10.86 -7.97
C LEU A 72 -10.02 11.09 -6.77
N VAL A 73 -9.54 10.78 -5.56
CA VAL A 73 -10.27 10.96 -4.30
C VAL A 73 -9.42 11.78 -3.33
N PRO A 74 -9.46 13.12 -3.45
CA PRO A 74 -8.68 13.98 -2.58
C PRO A 74 -9.14 13.91 -1.12
N PRO A 75 -8.22 13.84 -0.13
CA PRO A 75 -8.57 13.71 1.28
C PRO A 75 -9.47 14.82 1.85
N TYR A 76 -9.42 16.03 1.26
CA TYR A 76 -10.29 17.14 1.68
C TYR A 76 -11.77 16.89 1.36
N LYS A 77 -12.09 16.02 0.40
CA LYS A 77 -13.46 15.64 0.06
C LYS A 77 -14.02 14.55 0.97
N THR A 78 -13.17 13.93 1.79
CA THR A 78 -13.48 12.76 2.61
C THR A 78 -13.31 13.03 4.11
N GLY A 79 -13.50 14.29 4.52
CA GLY A 79 -13.41 14.69 5.94
C GLY A 79 -12.00 14.61 6.52
N GLY A 80 -10.96 14.68 5.67
CA GLY A 80 -9.56 14.61 6.10
C GLY A 80 -8.99 13.20 6.18
N ILE A 81 -9.79 12.17 5.93
CA ILE A 81 -9.34 10.77 5.88
C ILE A 81 -8.82 10.43 4.48
N ASP A 82 -7.60 9.90 4.39
CA ASP A 82 -7.01 9.48 3.12
C ASP A 82 -7.50 8.06 2.73
N TRP A 83 -8.45 7.99 1.79
CA TRP A 83 -8.98 6.72 1.24
C TRP A 83 -8.17 6.15 0.07
N SER A 84 -7.19 6.91 -0.43
CA SER A 84 -6.26 6.49 -1.49
C SER A 84 -5.61 5.11 -1.26
N PRO A 85 -5.25 4.71 -0.03
CA PRO A 85 -4.59 3.44 0.22
C PRO A 85 -5.50 2.25 -0.07
N LEU A 86 -6.79 2.37 0.28
CA LEU A 86 -7.79 1.37 -0.05
C LEU A 86 -7.96 1.21 -1.56
N LEU A 87 -8.00 2.32 -2.29
CA LEU A 87 -8.08 2.30 -3.75
C LEU A 87 -6.84 1.69 -4.39
N LEU A 88 -5.64 2.00 -3.88
CA LEU A 88 -4.39 1.40 -4.34
C LEU A 88 -4.38 -0.11 -4.08
N LEU A 89 -4.79 -0.56 -2.89
CA LEU A 89 -4.88 -1.99 -2.57
C LEU A 89 -5.88 -2.72 -3.47
N LEU A 90 -7.04 -2.10 -3.74
CA LEU A 90 -8.03 -2.64 -4.69
C LEU A 90 -7.45 -2.74 -6.11
N ALA A 91 -6.75 -1.71 -6.57
CA ALA A 91 -6.10 -1.72 -7.87
C ALA A 91 -5.05 -2.84 -7.97
N ILE A 92 -4.22 -3.03 -6.94
CA ILE A 92 -3.25 -4.13 -6.88
C ILE A 92 -3.95 -5.49 -6.91
N TYR A 93 -5.04 -5.67 -6.17
CA TYR A 93 -5.82 -6.90 -6.18
C TYR A 93 -6.34 -7.24 -7.59
N ILE A 94 -6.97 -6.26 -8.25
CA ILE A 94 -7.48 -6.42 -9.62
C ILE A 94 -6.34 -6.72 -10.59
N LEU A 95 -5.22 -5.99 -10.52
CA LEU A 95 -4.06 -6.18 -11.38
C LEU A 95 -3.48 -7.59 -11.26
N ARG A 96 -3.35 -8.12 -10.03
CA ARG A 96 -2.89 -9.50 -9.80
C ARG A 96 -3.86 -10.53 -10.38
N GLY A 97 -5.16 -10.33 -10.20
CA GLY A 97 -6.19 -11.23 -10.74
C GLY A 97 -6.19 -11.26 -12.27
N VAL A 98 -6.19 -10.08 -12.90
CA VAL A 98 -6.14 -9.93 -14.35
C VAL A 98 -4.85 -10.52 -14.93
N ALA A 99 -3.70 -10.21 -14.33
CA ALA A 99 -2.42 -10.75 -14.80
C ALA A 99 -2.37 -12.28 -14.72
N SER A 100 -2.87 -12.88 -13.63
CA SER A 100 -2.96 -14.34 -13.49
C SER A 100 -3.89 -14.96 -14.51
N TYR A 101 -5.08 -14.37 -14.73
CA TYR A 101 -6.02 -14.85 -15.73
C TYR A 101 -5.39 -14.85 -17.14
N LEU A 102 -4.74 -13.74 -17.52
CA LEU A 102 -4.08 -13.60 -18.81
C LEU A 102 -2.92 -14.60 -18.98
N TYR A 103 -2.10 -14.79 -17.93
CA TYR A 103 -1.00 -15.75 -17.94
C TYR A 103 -1.50 -17.18 -18.18
N THR A 104 -2.57 -17.59 -17.49
CA THR A 104 -3.20 -18.90 -17.71
C THR A 104 -3.81 -19.02 -19.11
N ALA A 105 -4.49 -17.97 -19.59
CA ALA A 105 -5.08 -17.97 -20.93
C ALA A 105 -4.03 -18.07 -22.06
N LEU A 106 -2.84 -17.48 -21.86
CA LEU A 106 -1.72 -17.58 -22.80
C LEU A 106 -1.10 -18.98 -22.82
N LEU A 107 -0.99 -19.64 -21.67
CA LEU A 107 -0.38 -20.97 -21.55
C LEU A 107 -1.35 -22.12 -21.82
N GLY A 108 -2.65 -21.94 -21.59
CA GLY A 108 -3.70 -22.92 -21.87
C GLY A 108 -4.15 -22.96 -23.33
N ARG A 109 -3.60 -22.10 -24.18
CA ARG A 109 -3.83 -22.07 -25.64
C ARG A 109 -2.79 -22.86 -26.44
N GLY A 110 -1.86 -23.55 -25.76
CA GLY A 110 -0.83 -24.40 -26.37
C GLY A 110 -1.07 -25.88 -26.12
#